data_AF-A0A949EUX6-F1
#
_entry.id   AF-A0A949EUX6-F1
#
_cell.length_a   1.000
_cell.length_b   1.000
_cell.length_c   1.000
_cell.angle_alpha   90.00
_cell.angle_beta   90.00
_cell.angle_gamma   90.00
#
_symmetry.space_group_name_H-M   'P 1'
#
loop_
_entity.id
_entity.type
_entity.pdbx_description
1 polymer ?
#
loop_
_entity_poly.entity_id
_entity_poly.type
_entity_poly.pdbx_seq_one_letter_code
_entity_poly.pdbx_strand_id
1 'polypeptide(L)' 'MADPKTRLNQMVTKLREQDYRITPQRFAVLKILAGNKGHPGVEQIYEQVRKDFPTTSLATVYKTLTLMKEIG' A
#
# COMPACT_ATOMS: atom_id res chain seq x y z
N MET A 1 6.32 19.18 0.21
CA MET A 1 5.53 17.96 -0.06
C MET A 1 6.50 16.88 -0.52
N ALA A 2 6.55 15.72 0.14
CA ALA A 2 7.50 14.66 -0.23
C ALA A 2 7.16 14.10 -1.62
N ASP A 3 8.18 13.91 -2.45
CA ASP A 3 8.08 13.21 -3.72
C ASP A 3 7.45 11.80 -3.52
N PRO A 4 6.54 11.33 -4.40
CA PRO A 4 5.88 10.03 -4.25
C PRO A 4 6.84 8.84 -4.11
N LYS A 5 8.02 8.89 -4.75
CA LYS A 5 9.04 7.84 -4.63
C LYS A 5 9.66 7.86 -3.24
N THR A 6 9.94 9.04 -2.69
CA THR A 6 10.44 9.19 -1.32
C THR A 6 9.43 8.64 -0.31
N ARG A 7 8.14 9.00 -0.45
CA ARG A 7 7.07 8.49 0.44
C ARG A 7 6.90 6.98 0.35
N LEU A 8 6.95 6.42 -0.87
CA LEU A 8 6.90 4.97 -1.08
C LEU A 8 8.08 4.26 -0.40
N ASN A 9 9.29 4.78 -0.59
CA ASN A 9 10.49 4.21 0.04
C ASN A 9 10.38 4.24 1.56
N GLN A 10 9.89 5.32 2.16
CA GLN A 10 9.65 5.41 3.60
C GLN A 10 8.66 4.35 4.09
N MET A 11 7.52 4.17 3.41
CA MET A 11 6.53 3.14 3.75
C MET A 11 7.11 1.72 3.66
N VAL A 12 7.89 1.45 2.61
CA VAL A 12 8.55 0.15 2.42
C VAL A 12 9.60 -0.10 3.50
N THR A 13 10.40 0.91 3.86
CA THR A 13 11.39 0.81 4.94
C THR A 13 10.73 0.49 6.27
N LYS A 14 9.68 1.23 6.66
CA LYS A 14 8.94 0.98 7.91
C LYS A 14 8.45 -0.47 8.02
N LEU A 15 7.94 -1.04 6.93
CA LEU A 15 7.52 -2.45 6.94
C LEU A 15 8.68 -3.42 7.11
N ARG A 16 9.82 -3.15 6.46
CA ARG A 16 11.01 -3.99 6.56
C ARG A 16 11.61 -3.95 7.97
N GLU A 17 11.61 -2.79 8.61
CA GLU A 17 12.06 -2.61 10.00
C GLU A 17 11.18 -3.35 11.02
N GLN A 18 9.99 -3.79 10.61
CA GLN A 18 9.06 -4.58 11.41
C GLN A 18 8.93 -6.02 10.89
N ASP A 19 9.90 -6.48 10.10
CA ASP A 19 9.98 -7.82 9.50
C ASP A 19 8.77 -8.23 8.64
N TYR A 20 7.98 -7.26 8.18
CA TYR A 20 6.86 -7.54 7.29
C TYR A 20 7.34 -7.78 5.86
N ARG A 21 6.94 -8.93 5.32
CA ARG A 21 7.20 -9.27 3.91
C ARG A 21 6.51 -8.28 2.97
N ILE A 22 7.29 -7.73 2.04
CA ILE A 22 6.81 -6.87 0.94
C ILE A 22 6.45 -7.76 -0.25
N THR A 23 5.19 -8.22 -0.32
CA THR A 23 4.70 -8.94 -1.50
C THR A 23 4.41 -7.94 -2.64
N PRO A 24 4.34 -8.39 -3.91
CA PRO A 24 3.97 -7.53 -5.03
C PRO A 24 2.63 -6.80 -4.84
N GLN A 25 1.62 -7.48 -4.27
CA GLN A 25 0.32 -6.87 -3.98
C GLN A 25 0.42 -5.78 -2.91
N ARG A 26 1.16 -6.04 -1.82
CA ARG A 26 1.42 -5.04 -0.78
C ARG A 26 2.13 -3.83 -1.38
N PHE A 27 3.16 -4.05 -2.18
CA PHE A 27 3.89 -2.96 -2.83
C PHE A 27 2.99 -2.12 -3.75
N ALA A 28 2.08 -2.74 -4.50
CA ALA A 28 1.13 -2.04 -5.35
C ALA A 28 0.19 -1.13 -4.53
N VAL A 29 -0.33 -1.63 -3.39
CA VAL A 29 -1.11 -0.82 -2.44
C VAL A 29 -0.31 0.39 -1.95
N LEU A 30 0.94 0.20 -1.53
CA LEU A 30 1.80 1.29 -1.06
C LEU A 30 2.10 2.31 -2.15
N LYS A 31 2.32 1.87 -3.39
CA LYS A 31 2.57 2.74 -4.53
C LYS A 31 1.36 3.65 -4.81
N ILE A 32 0.15 3.10 -4.75
CA ILE A 32 -1.10 3.86 -4.91
C ILE A 32 -1.23 4.89 -3.77
N LEU A 33 -1.02 4.47 -2.52
CA LEU A 33 -1.07 5.37 -1.36
C LEU A 33 -0.04 6.50 -1.44
N ALA A 34 1.18 6.19 -1.87
CA ALA A 34 2.27 7.17 -1.95
C ALA A 34 2.06 8.21 -3.06
N GLY A 35 1.52 7.79 -4.21
CA GLY A 35 1.23 8.64 -5.36
C GLY A 35 -0.04 9.47 -5.24
N ASN A 36 -0.98 9.09 -4.37
CA ASN A 36 -2.22 9.83 -4.19
C ASN A 36 -2.07 10.93 -3.13
N LYS A 37 -2.37 12.18 -3.52
CA LYS A 37 -2.39 13.33 -2.61
C LYS A 37 -3.66 13.36 -1.75
N GLY A 38 -4.71 12.63 -2.13
CA GLY A 38 -5.92 12.44 -1.34
C GLY A 38 -5.90 11.15 -0.53
N HIS A 39 -7.04 10.84 0.09
CA HIS A 39 -7.31 9.56 0.76
C HIS A 39 -8.19 8.70 -0.14
N PRO A 40 -7.61 7.86 -1.04
CA PRO A 40 -8.42 6.96 -1.85
C PRO A 40 -9.17 5.98 -0.94
N GLY A 41 -10.45 5.74 -1.27
CA GLY A 41 -11.25 4.72 -0.60
C GLY A 41 -10.66 3.32 -0.80
N VAL A 42 -10.98 2.40 0.10
CA VAL A 42 -10.44 1.04 0.06
C VAL A 42 -10.85 0.33 -1.23
N GLU A 43 -12.09 0.52 -1.68
CA GLU A 43 -12.61 -0.02 -2.93
C GLU A 43 -11.84 0.53 -4.15
N GLN A 44 -11.48 1.82 -4.13
CA GLN A 44 -10.71 2.44 -5.21
C GLN A 44 -9.29 1.89 -5.31
N ILE A 45 -8.66 1.61 -4.16
CA ILE A 45 -7.35 0.96 -4.12
C ILE A 45 -7.48 -0.48 -4.63
N TYR A 46 -8.50 -1.21 -4.18
CA TYR A 46 -8.77 -2.57 -4.62
C TYR A 46 -8.96 -2.68 -6.13
N GLU A 47 -9.80 -1.84 -6.73
CA GLU A 47 -10.03 -1.84 -8.17
C GLU A 47 -8.76 -1.51 -8.97
N GLN A 48 -7.87 -0.67 -8.43
CA GLN A 48 -6.58 -0.39 -9.07
C GLN A 48 -5.62 -1.58 -8.95
N VAL A 49 -5.49 -2.18 -7.77
CA VAL A 49 -4.59 -3.33 -7.54
C VAL A 49 -5.05 -4.55 -8.34
N ARG A 50 -6.36 -4.78 -8.45
CA ARG A 50 -6.94 -5.93 -9.15
C ARG A 50 -6.60 -5.96 -10.64
N LYS A 51 -6.34 -4.81 -11.27
CA LYS A 51 -5.92 -4.74 -12.68
C LYS A 51 -4.62 -5.50 -12.93
N ASP A 52 -3.67 -5.38 -12.02
CA ASP A 52 -2.36 -6.04 -12.10
C ASP A 52 -2.34 -7.39 -11.35
N PHE A 53 -3.20 -7.53 -10.33
CA PHE A 53 -3.28 -8.71 -9.47
C PHE A 53 -4.73 -9.20 -9.32
N PRO A 54 -5.32 -9.87 -10.33
CA PRO A 54 -6.74 -10.24 -10.37
C PRO A 54 -7.22 -11.16 -9.22
N THR A 55 -6.29 -11.89 -8.60
CA THR A 55 -6.55 -12.78 -7.47
C THR A 55 -6.46 -12.08 -6.11
N THR A 56 -6.13 -10.78 -6.08
CA THR A 56 -6.14 -9.98 -4.85
C THR A 56 -7.55 -9.90 -4.31
N SER A 57 -7.69 -10.03 -3.00
CA SER A 57 -8.97 -9.82 -2.31
C SER A 57 -9.00 -8.43 -1.66
N LEU A 58 -10.21 -7.93 -1.40
CA LEU A 58 -10.41 -6.73 -0.60
C LEU A 58 -9.76 -6.87 0.79
N ALA A 59 -9.79 -8.07 1.38
CA ALA A 59 -9.12 -8.37 2.65
C ALA A 59 -7.60 -8.16 2.60
N THR A 60 -6.94 -8.45 1.47
CA THR A 60 -5.51 -8.18 1.29
C THR A 60 -5.21 -6.68 1.33
N VAL A 61 -6.09 -5.87 0.72
CA VAL A 61 -5.97 -4.41 0.75
C VAL A 61 -6.17 -3.91 2.18
N TYR A 62 -7.26 -4.31 2.85
CA TYR A 62 -7.51 -3.95 4.25
C TYR A 62 -6.34 -4.31 5.17
N LYS A 63 -5.83 -5.54 5.11
CA LYS A 63 -4.68 -5.97 5.93
C LYS A 63 -3.46 -5.08 5.72
N THR A 64 -3.20 -4.64 4.49
CA THR A 64 -2.07 -3.76 4.19
C THR A 64 -2.29 -2.35 4.73
N LEU A 65 -3.51 -1.82 4.61
CA LEU A 65 -3.87 -0.50 5.14
C LEU A 65 -3.87 -0.46 6.67
N THR A 66 -4.43 -1.47 7.31
CA THR A 66 -4.41 -1.63 8.77
C THR A 66 -2.97 -1.69 9.27
N LEU A 67 -2.13 -2.47 8.60
CA LEU A 67 -0.72 -2.56 8.93
C LEU A 67 0.00 -1.19 8.81
N MET A 68 -0.28 -0.43 7.75
CA MET A 68 0.25 0.95 7.62
C MET A 68 -0.20 1.86 8.75
N LYS A 69 -1.46 1.73 9.18
CA LYS A 69 -2.01 2.54 10.27
C LYS A 69 -1.38 2.18 11.62
N GLU A 70 -1.08 0.91 11.85
CA GLU A 70 -0.47 0.43 13.10
C GLU A 70 0.99 0.85 13.26
N ILE A 71 1.74 0.94 12.15
CA ILE A 71 3.16 1.34 12.16
C ILE A 71 3.39 2.87 12.07
N GLY A 72 2.31 3.67 12.05
CA GLY A 72 2.34 5.14 12.12
C GLY A 72 2.14 5.87 10.81
#